data_AF-A0AA41QYV4-F1
#
_entry.id   AF-A0AA41QYV4-F1
#
_cell.length_a   1.000
_cell.length_b   1.000
_cell.length_c   1.000
_cell.angle_alpha   90.00
_cell.angle_beta   90.00
_cell.angle_gamma   90.00
#
_symmetry.space_group_name_H-M   'P 1'
#
loop_
_entity.id
_entity.type
_entity.pdbx_description
1 polymer ?
#
loop_
_entity_poly.entity_id
_entity_poly.type
_entity_poly.pdbx_seq_one_letter_code
_entity_poly.pdbx_strand_id
1 'polypeptide(L)'
;MAKTQNEITKQVTTKYLSTLNAAKPPTTATIEEALIAATNAEFAIENTGRIGSHRINLLKRLSFSQIAQILITLHRVVRIAPSGKNTDRDYDLLAIYVADGEDEGIYATSEDQIRSIARWYNRELTINDSREVMTVLREEAPRVNRCADRDLIAVNNGIFDYRTKKLQGFSHEHVFLSKARVDYVATALSPGIQTPDGDTWEVEEWMHTLSDDQEIVELLWEILGAIVRPHVRWNKSAWFYSDVGNNGKGTLIELMRNAVGAASYASIPISDFGKDFLLEPLTRASAILVDENDVGTFIDKAANLKAIITNDVISINRKYKTPIAYQFWGFMVQCLNEFPRIKDKSESFYRRQLFVPFTKCFTGAEKRYIKDDYVGRDEVLQYVLKRVLHMDYYVLSEPEATKLVLEEYKGFNDPVRAFWDEFEEAFIWDLLPFPFLYDLYKAWFAKTNPSGSPIGRNVFVNDLVAIVRKSTQWYCADKTAKVRPAARMASPEPIIARFDLKDWMSQTYTGSDPLKRSVVHPLAPNYRGIQRQGTGTAAASPAASTDDDKP
;
A
#
# COMPACT_ATOMS: atom_id res chain seq x y z
N MET A 1 48.43 1.59 -33.63
CA MET A 1 48.19 2.95 -33.09
C MET A 1 48.71 2.98 -31.66
N ALA A 2 49.33 4.07 -31.23
CA ALA A 2 49.75 4.25 -29.83
C ALA A 2 48.50 4.25 -28.94
N LYS A 3 48.48 3.44 -27.89
CA LYS A 3 47.29 3.31 -27.02
C LYS A 3 47.18 4.52 -26.11
N THR A 4 45.99 5.09 -25.96
CA THR A 4 45.83 6.23 -25.04
C THR A 4 45.98 5.79 -23.58
N GLN A 5 46.27 6.72 -22.68
CA GLN A 5 46.32 6.45 -21.23
C GLN A 5 45.00 5.80 -20.75
N ASN A 6 43.87 6.30 -21.23
CA ASN A 6 42.54 5.80 -20.86
C ASN A 6 42.30 4.37 -21.34
N GLU A 7 42.71 4.03 -22.57
CA GLU A 7 42.58 2.68 -23.11
C GLU A 7 43.41 1.67 -22.31
N ILE A 8 44.65 2.02 -21.95
CA ILE A 8 45.52 1.15 -21.15
C ILE A 8 44.93 0.95 -19.76
N THR A 9 44.57 2.04 -19.07
CA THR A 9 43.95 1.97 -17.73
C THR A 9 42.72 1.06 -17.73
N LYS A 10 41.82 1.22 -18.70
CA LYS A 10 40.61 0.39 -18.82
C LYS A 10 40.94 -1.08 -19.04
N GLN A 11 41.80 -1.38 -20.03
CA GLN A 11 42.17 -2.78 -20.36
C GLN A 11 42.84 -3.50 -19.20
N VAL A 12 43.82 -2.86 -18.54
CA VAL A 12 44.53 -3.44 -17.39
C VAL A 12 43.57 -3.70 -16.24
N THR A 13 42.69 -2.73 -15.95
CA THR A 13 41.74 -2.83 -14.84
C THR A 13 40.73 -3.94 -15.06
N THR A 14 40.09 -3.99 -16.23
CA THR A 14 39.14 -5.07 -16.55
C THR A 14 39.82 -6.44 -16.51
N LYS A 15 41.03 -6.56 -17.07
CA LYS A 15 41.79 -7.81 -17.04
C LYS A 15 42.11 -8.23 -15.61
N TYR A 16 42.67 -7.34 -14.79
CA TYR A 16 43.00 -7.64 -13.41
C TYR A 16 41.77 -8.06 -12.60
N LEU A 17 40.68 -7.29 -12.67
CA LEU A 17 39.45 -7.60 -11.93
C LEU A 17 38.83 -8.94 -12.35
N SER A 18 38.93 -9.32 -13.62
CA SER A 18 38.46 -10.64 -14.09
C SER A 18 39.24 -11.84 -13.52
N THR A 19 40.45 -11.61 -13.01
CA THR A 19 41.27 -12.66 -12.37
C THR A 19 41.00 -12.82 -10.87
N LEU A 20 40.30 -11.86 -10.26
CA LEU A 20 40.02 -11.90 -8.83
C LEU A 20 38.86 -12.84 -8.51
N ASN A 21 38.99 -13.60 -7.43
CA ASN A 21 37.87 -14.31 -6.84
C ASN A 21 37.02 -13.34 -6.01
N ALA A 22 35.87 -12.92 -6.55
CA ALA A 22 34.95 -12.01 -5.86
C ALA A 22 34.42 -12.53 -4.52
N ALA A 23 34.45 -13.85 -4.27
CA ALA A 23 34.04 -14.45 -2.99
C ALA A 23 35.13 -14.35 -1.91
N LYS A 24 36.40 -14.17 -2.31
CA LYS A 24 37.55 -14.00 -1.41
C LYS A 24 38.52 -12.99 -2.02
N PRO A 25 38.14 -11.71 -2.09
CA PRO A 25 39.00 -10.70 -2.68
C PRO A 25 40.26 -10.51 -1.83
N PRO A 26 41.41 -10.18 -2.45
CA PRO A 26 42.59 -9.73 -1.72
C PRO A 26 42.29 -8.49 -0.89
N THR A 27 43.17 -8.15 0.05
CA THR A 27 43.02 -6.92 0.84
C THR A 27 42.98 -5.68 -0.07
N THR A 28 42.33 -4.61 0.39
CA THR A 28 42.21 -3.36 -0.38
C THR A 28 43.57 -2.79 -0.76
N ALA A 29 44.56 -2.87 0.14
CA ALA A 29 45.94 -2.45 -0.13
C ALA A 29 46.61 -3.30 -1.21
N THR A 30 46.41 -4.62 -1.19
CA THR A 30 46.95 -5.52 -2.23
C THR A 30 46.34 -5.21 -3.61
N ILE A 31 45.04 -4.94 -3.65
CA ILE A 31 44.35 -4.55 -4.90
C ILE A 31 44.90 -3.23 -5.42
N GLU A 32 45.04 -2.22 -4.56
CA GLU A 32 45.59 -0.91 -4.91
C GLU A 32 47.01 -1.04 -5.49
N GLU A 33 47.92 -1.68 -4.75
CA GLU A 33 49.32 -1.84 -5.15
C GLU A 33 49.45 -2.61 -6.48
N ALA A 34 48.77 -3.75 -6.60
CA ALA A 34 48.85 -4.58 -7.79
C ALA A 34 48.30 -3.88 -9.04
N LEU A 35 47.18 -3.17 -8.91
CA LEU A 35 46.56 -2.48 -10.04
C LEU A 35 47.40 -1.26 -10.49
N ILE A 36 47.98 -0.51 -9.54
CA ILE A 36 48.90 0.59 -9.84
C ILE A 36 50.16 0.04 -10.54
N ALA A 37 50.75 -1.02 -10.00
CA ALA A 37 51.95 -1.65 -10.57
C ALA A 37 51.69 -2.18 -11.98
N ALA A 38 50.59 -2.91 -12.19
CA ALA A 38 50.22 -3.45 -13.51
C ALA A 38 49.96 -2.34 -14.53
N THR A 39 49.27 -1.26 -14.13
CA THR A 39 49.00 -0.13 -15.03
C THR A 39 50.27 0.63 -15.38
N ASN A 40 51.14 0.87 -14.39
CA ASN A 40 52.41 1.57 -14.59
C ASN A 40 53.40 0.76 -15.44
N ALA A 41 53.37 -0.57 -15.37
CA ALA A 41 54.17 -1.43 -16.24
C ALA A 41 53.79 -1.24 -17.72
N GLU A 42 52.50 -1.23 -18.03
CA GLU A 42 52.01 -0.97 -19.39
C GLU A 42 52.30 0.47 -19.84
N PHE A 43 52.16 1.46 -18.95
CA PHE A 43 52.58 2.84 -19.26
C PHE A 43 54.07 2.94 -19.57
N ALA A 44 54.92 2.21 -18.83
CA ALA A 44 56.36 2.19 -19.08
C ALA A 44 56.69 1.59 -20.46
N ILE A 45 56.01 0.49 -20.85
CA ILE A 45 56.14 -0.12 -22.18
C ILE A 45 55.72 0.88 -23.26
N GLU A 46 54.53 1.48 -23.14
CA GLU A 46 54.03 2.46 -24.11
C GLU A 46 54.93 3.71 -24.21
N ASN A 47 55.53 4.12 -23.09
CA ASN A 47 56.46 5.26 -23.01
C ASN A 47 57.84 5.01 -23.64
N THR A 48 58.16 3.79 -24.07
CA THR A 48 59.38 3.53 -24.86
C THR A 48 59.28 4.19 -26.24
N GLY A 49 58.08 4.28 -26.80
CA GLY A 49 57.81 4.91 -28.11
C GLY A 49 57.48 6.40 -28.03
N ARG A 50 57.55 7.03 -26.85
CA ARG A 50 57.14 8.43 -26.62
C ARG A 50 58.28 9.28 -26.08
N ILE A 51 58.41 10.51 -26.56
CA ILE A 51 59.51 11.42 -26.23
C ILE A 51 58.97 12.67 -25.51
N GLY A 52 59.73 13.13 -24.51
CA GLY A 52 59.47 14.41 -23.83
C GLY A 52 58.07 14.49 -23.23
N SER A 53 57.36 15.58 -23.52
CA SER A 53 56.02 15.88 -23.01
C SER A 53 54.91 14.92 -23.46
N HIS A 54 55.17 14.03 -24.40
CA HIS A 54 54.19 13.06 -24.89
C HIS A 54 54.15 11.78 -24.04
N ARG A 55 55.08 11.61 -23.10
CA ARG A 55 55.11 10.45 -22.19
C ARG A 55 53.92 10.50 -21.22
N ILE A 56 53.31 9.34 -20.98
CA ILE A 56 52.25 9.13 -20.00
C ILE A 56 52.85 9.19 -18.60
N ASN A 57 52.24 9.98 -17.71
CA ASN A 57 52.64 10.02 -16.31
C ASN A 57 52.23 8.74 -15.57
N LEU A 58 53.13 8.19 -14.76
CA LEU A 58 52.83 7.03 -13.92
C LEU A 58 51.79 7.38 -12.86
N LEU A 59 50.88 6.45 -12.60
CA LEU A 59 49.89 6.55 -11.53
C LEU A 59 50.58 6.45 -10.18
N LYS A 60 50.25 7.38 -9.29
CA LYS A 60 50.60 7.33 -7.86
C LYS A 60 49.46 6.78 -7.00
N ARG A 61 48.24 6.85 -7.52
CA ARG A 61 46.98 6.44 -6.88
C ARG A 61 46.02 5.98 -7.95
N LEU A 62 45.03 5.19 -7.55
CA LEU A 62 43.97 4.74 -8.44
C LEU A 62 43.18 5.94 -9.01
N SER A 63 42.84 5.86 -10.29
CA SER A 63 41.91 6.80 -10.91
C SER A 63 40.48 6.56 -10.43
N PHE A 64 39.62 7.58 -10.52
CA PHE A 64 38.20 7.45 -10.16
C PHE A 64 37.47 6.37 -10.97
N SER A 65 37.84 6.18 -12.26
CA SER A 65 37.29 5.10 -13.09
C SER A 65 37.73 3.72 -12.60
N GLN A 66 38.99 3.56 -12.17
CA GLN A 66 39.45 2.31 -11.56
C GLN A 66 38.70 1.99 -10.27
N ILE A 67 38.50 2.99 -9.40
CA ILE A 67 37.73 2.83 -8.17
C ILE A 67 36.29 2.45 -8.48
N ALA A 68 35.63 3.10 -9.45
CA ALA A 68 34.27 2.76 -9.86
C ALA A 68 34.17 1.31 -10.39
N GLN A 69 35.11 0.87 -11.23
CA GLN A 69 35.16 -0.50 -11.74
C GLN A 69 35.38 -1.55 -10.64
N ILE A 70 36.21 -1.23 -9.65
CA ILE A 70 36.39 -2.06 -8.44
C ILE A 70 35.07 -2.18 -7.68
N LEU A 71 34.36 -1.07 -7.45
CA LEU A 71 33.08 -1.06 -6.73
C LEU A 71 31.99 -1.86 -7.48
N ILE A 72 31.92 -1.73 -8.81
CA ILE A 72 31.00 -2.52 -9.64
C ILE A 72 31.31 -4.02 -9.53
N THR A 73 32.59 -4.40 -9.59
CA THR A 73 32.97 -5.81 -9.72
C THR A 73 33.04 -6.53 -8.38
N LEU A 74 33.65 -5.93 -7.36
CA LEU A 74 33.89 -6.57 -6.06
C LEU A 74 32.76 -6.31 -5.07
N HIS A 75 32.17 -5.11 -5.10
CA HIS A 75 31.10 -4.72 -4.19
C HIS A 75 29.71 -4.76 -4.83
N ARG A 76 29.63 -5.20 -6.10
CA ARG A 76 28.36 -5.37 -6.84
C ARG A 76 27.52 -4.10 -6.83
N VAL A 77 28.14 -2.94 -7.09
CA VAL A 77 27.37 -1.71 -7.30
C VAL A 77 26.56 -1.82 -8.59
N VAL A 78 25.26 -1.57 -8.48
CA VAL A 78 24.27 -1.70 -9.56
C VAL A 78 23.40 -0.44 -9.63
N ARG A 79 22.72 -0.25 -10.76
CA ARG A 79 21.62 0.69 -10.93
C ARG A 79 20.29 -0.05 -10.85
N ILE A 80 19.47 0.25 -9.86
CA ILE A 80 18.18 -0.40 -9.64
C ILE A 80 17.08 0.48 -10.24
N ALA A 81 16.31 -0.09 -11.16
CA ALA A 81 15.11 0.56 -11.69
C ALA A 81 14.07 0.73 -10.55
N PRO A 82 13.62 1.96 -10.22
CA PRO A 82 12.71 2.18 -9.09
C PRO A 82 11.29 1.66 -9.36
N SER A 83 10.95 1.41 -10.63
CA SER A 83 9.77 0.64 -11.05
C SER A 83 10.09 -0.22 -12.27
N GLY A 84 9.35 -1.33 -12.45
CA GLY A 84 9.56 -2.24 -13.58
C GLY A 84 9.05 -1.74 -14.94
N LYS A 85 8.56 -0.48 -15.03
CA LYS A 85 7.96 0.09 -16.24
C LYS A 85 8.58 1.44 -16.58
N ASN A 86 9.19 1.53 -17.76
CA ASN A 86 9.50 2.80 -18.47
C ASN A 86 10.08 3.93 -17.60
N THR A 87 11.07 3.61 -16.75
CA THR A 87 11.83 4.63 -16.02
C THR A 87 13.01 5.10 -16.84
N ASP A 88 13.16 6.43 -16.91
CA ASP A 88 14.40 7.07 -17.38
C ASP A 88 15.58 6.53 -16.57
N ARG A 89 16.70 6.26 -17.25
CA ARG A 89 17.93 5.76 -16.63
C ARG A 89 18.49 6.77 -15.64
N ASP A 90 18.21 8.06 -15.85
CA ASP A 90 18.65 9.16 -14.98
C ASP A 90 18.04 9.08 -13.57
N TYR A 91 16.97 8.31 -13.39
CA TYR A 91 16.27 8.14 -12.12
C TYR A 91 16.54 6.82 -11.42
N ASP A 92 17.40 5.96 -11.99
CA ASP A 92 17.77 4.70 -11.36
C ASP A 92 18.47 4.94 -10.02
N LEU A 93 18.16 4.09 -9.04
CA LEU A 93 18.78 4.14 -7.71
C LEU A 93 20.13 3.44 -7.78
N LEU A 94 21.21 4.17 -7.51
CA LEU A 94 22.51 3.55 -7.35
C LEU A 94 22.53 2.81 -6.00
N ALA A 95 22.90 1.52 -6.02
CA ALA A 95 22.88 0.68 -4.84
C ALA A 95 24.08 -0.26 -4.80
N ILE A 96 24.46 -0.66 -3.58
CA ILE A 96 25.58 -1.56 -3.30
C ILE A 96 25.06 -2.80 -2.57
N TYR A 97 25.53 -3.98 -2.96
CA TYR A 97 25.17 -5.22 -2.26
C TYR A 97 25.91 -5.30 -0.93
N VAL A 98 25.17 -5.57 0.15
CA VAL A 98 25.75 -5.74 1.48
C VAL A 98 25.97 -7.23 1.73
N ALA A 99 27.23 -7.63 1.87
CA ALA A 99 27.64 -9.02 2.01
C ALA A 99 27.76 -9.49 3.47
N ASP A 100 27.74 -8.57 4.43
CA ASP A 100 27.91 -8.85 5.86
C ASP A 100 27.28 -7.75 6.72
N GLY A 101 27.02 -8.07 8.00
CA GLY A 101 26.45 -7.14 8.97
C GLY A 101 24.91 -7.13 8.98
N GLU A 102 24.35 -6.10 9.59
CA GLU A 102 22.89 -6.01 9.83
C GLU A 102 22.06 -6.04 8.53
N ASP A 103 22.59 -5.41 7.48
CA ASP A 103 21.94 -5.31 6.17
C ASP A 103 22.41 -6.41 5.18
N GLU A 104 23.05 -7.49 5.66
CA GLU A 104 23.44 -8.61 4.79
C GLU A 104 22.27 -9.10 3.93
N GLY A 105 22.52 -9.29 2.63
CA GLY A 105 21.56 -9.86 1.69
C GLY A 105 20.67 -8.85 0.97
N ILE A 106 20.76 -7.56 1.28
CA ILE A 106 20.02 -6.49 0.58
C ILE A 106 20.97 -5.54 -0.17
N TYR A 107 20.39 -4.77 -1.09
CA TYR A 107 21.04 -3.67 -1.77
C TYR A 107 20.72 -2.35 -1.07
N ALA A 108 21.76 -1.71 -0.52
CA ALA A 108 21.63 -0.43 0.14
C ALA A 108 21.77 0.73 -0.87
N THR A 109 20.83 1.68 -0.84
CA THR A 109 20.83 2.87 -1.73
C THR A 109 21.52 4.09 -1.10
N SER A 110 22.32 3.88 -0.05
CA SER A 110 23.03 4.94 0.65
C SER A 110 24.26 5.38 -0.15
N GLU A 111 24.21 6.56 -0.76
CA GLU A 111 25.39 7.13 -1.41
C GLU A 111 26.56 7.31 -0.44
N ASP A 112 26.27 7.52 0.85
CA ASP A 112 27.30 7.68 1.86
C ASP A 112 28.09 6.39 2.10
N GLN A 113 27.40 5.25 2.11
CA GLN A 113 28.03 3.94 2.18
C GLN A 113 28.90 3.67 0.95
N ILE A 114 28.40 3.97 -0.25
CA ILE A 114 29.17 3.83 -1.49
C ILE A 114 30.44 4.69 -1.45
N ARG A 115 30.33 5.95 -1.03
CA ARG A 115 31.50 6.85 -0.89
C ARG A 115 32.48 6.37 0.19
N SER A 116 31.96 5.82 1.29
CA SER A 116 32.79 5.29 2.38
C SER A 116 33.61 4.09 1.92
N ILE A 117 33.02 3.18 1.14
CA ILE A 117 33.72 2.03 0.55
C ILE A 117 34.69 2.48 -0.55
N ALA A 118 34.34 3.50 -1.34
CA ALA A 118 35.27 4.10 -2.31
C ALA A 118 36.57 4.59 -1.63
N ARG A 119 36.46 5.17 -0.42
CA ARG A 119 37.61 5.62 0.38
C ARG A 119 38.51 4.50 0.89
N TRP A 120 38.06 3.25 0.89
CA TRP A 120 38.92 2.11 1.23
C TRP A 120 40.03 1.89 0.19
N TYR A 121 39.81 2.32 -1.05
CA TYR A 121 40.76 2.21 -2.17
C TYR A 121 41.57 3.48 -2.41
N ASN A 122 41.16 4.60 -1.82
CA ASN A 122 41.91 5.86 -1.85
C ASN A 122 41.41 6.77 -0.72
N ARG A 123 42.19 6.89 0.36
CA ARG A 123 41.82 7.69 1.54
C ARG A 123 41.80 9.20 1.26
N GLU A 124 42.55 9.65 0.26
CA GLU A 124 42.69 11.07 -0.11
C GLU A 124 41.59 11.57 -1.06
N LEU A 125 40.58 10.75 -1.38
CA LEU A 125 39.48 11.20 -2.24
C LEU A 125 38.87 12.50 -1.71
N THR A 126 38.92 13.54 -2.53
CA THR A 126 38.22 14.78 -2.25
C THR A 126 36.72 14.60 -2.48
N ILE A 127 35.94 15.61 -2.10
CA ILE A 127 34.50 15.63 -2.39
C ILE A 127 34.26 15.62 -3.91
N ASN A 128 35.08 16.32 -4.68
CA ASN A 128 34.97 16.34 -6.14
C ASN A 128 35.33 14.98 -6.74
N ASP A 129 36.41 14.35 -6.29
CA ASP A 129 36.77 12.99 -6.75
C ASP A 129 35.65 11.98 -6.45
N SER A 130 35.01 12.10 -5.28
CA SER A 130 33.87 11.26 -4.91
C SER A 130 32.68 11.49 -5.85
N ARG A 131 32.42 12.73 -6.30
CA ARG A 131 31.36 13.03 -7.29
C ARG A 131 31.69 12.41 -8.65
N GLU A 132 32.95 12.46 -9.08
CA GLU A 132 33.40 11.80 -10.31
C GLU A 132 33.19 10.28 -10.24
N VAL A 133 33.59 9.63 -9.13
CA VAL A 133 33.34 8.19 -8.93
C VAL A 133 31.85 7.88 -9.03
N MET A 134 30.99 8.64 -8.34
CA MET A 134 29.54 8.45 -8.39
C MET A 134 28.95 8.67 -9.80
N THR A 135 29.54 9.57 -10.59
CA THR A 135 29.12 9.82 -11.98
C THR A 135 29.48 8.63 -12.86
N VAL A 136 30.72 8.13 -12.79
CA VAL A 136 31.14 6.92 -13.51
C VAL A 136 30.29 5.71 -13.11
N LEU A 137 29.98 5.54 -11.82
CA LEU A 137 29.09 4.48 -11.37
C LEU A 137 27.69 4.59 -12.00
N ARG A 138 27.13 5.79 -12.11
CA ARG A 138 25.83 6.02 -12.77
C ARG A 138 25.86 5.75 -14.26
N GLU A 139 27.02 5.82 -14.92
CA GLU A 139 27.15 5.56 -16.34
C GLU A 139 27.39 4.07 -16.61
N GLU A 140 28.29 3.45 -15.86
CA GLU A 140 28.87 2.14 -16.16
C GLU A 140 28.24 0.98 -15.36
N ALA A 141 27.66 1.21 -14.17
CA ALA A 141 27.14 0.12 -13.36
C ALA A 141 25.99 -0.62 -14.07
N PRO A 142 25.90 -1.96 -13.96
CA PRO A 142 24.84 -2.72 -14.59
C PRO A 142 23.47 -2.30 -14.07
N ARG A 143 22.51 -2.17 -14.99
CA ARG A 143 21.11 -1.87 -14.66
C ARG A 143 20.37 -3.18 -14.35
N VAL A 144 19.72 -3.25 -13.20
CA VAL A 144 18.98 -4.42 -12.72
C VAL A 144 17.57 -4.03 -12.28
N ASN A 145 16.66 -5.00 -12.29
CA ASN A 145 15.32 -4.85 -11.73
C ASN A 145 15.28 -5.42 -10.32
N ARG A 146 14.39 -4.88 -9.49
CA ARG A 146 14.08 -5.46 -8.18
C ARG A 146 13.54 -6.88 -8.35
N CYS A 147 13.78 -7.73 -7.35
CA CYS A 147 13.08 -9.01 -7.26
C CYS A 147 11.57 -8.76 -7.33
N ALA A 148 10.89 -9.50 -8.21
CA ALA A 148 9.44 -9.39 -8.40
C ALA A 148 8.74 -10.74 -8.15
N ASP A 149 9.49 -11.75 -7.71
CA ASP A 149 8.93 -13.03 -7.32
C ASP A 149 8.21 -12.86 -5.97
N ARG A 150 6.92 -13.17 -5.97
CA ARG A 150 6.04 -13.03 -4.80
C ARG A 150 6.31 -14.10 -3.73
N ASP A 151 7.02 -15.16 -4.09
CA ASP A 151 7.30 -16.29 -3.20
C ASP A 151 8.69 -16.19 -2.57
N LEU A 152 9.56 -15.28 -3.03
CA LEU A 152 10.89 -15.08 -2.46
C LEU A 152 10.87 -13.92 -1.45
N ILE A 153 11.15 -14.26 -0.19
CA ILE A 153 11.05 -13.33 0.94
C ILE A 153 12.42 -13.23 1.61
N ALA A 154 13.01 -12.04 1.59
CA ALA A 154 14.24 -11.79 2.34
C ALA A 154 13.92 -11.70 3.86
N VAL A 155 14.49 -12.62 4.62
CA VAL A 155 14.47 -12.65 6.09
C VAL A 155 15.90 -12.42 6.61
N ASN A 156 16.12 -12.36 7.92
CA ASN A 156 17.38 -11.87 8.45
C ASN A 156 18.59 -12.77 8.14
N ASN A 157 18.35 -14.08 8.01
CA ASN A 157 19.34 -15.13 7.79
C ASN A 157 19.25 -15.81 6.40
N GLY A 158 18.52 -15.23 5.44
CA GLY A 158 18.48 -15.75 4.08
C GLY A 158 17.26 -15.33 3.26
N ILE A 159 17.00 -16.08 2.18
CA ILE A 159 15.83 -15.91 1.32
C ILE A 159 14.92 -17.11 1.54
N PHE A 160 13.75 -16.86 2.12
CA PHE A 160 12.72 -17.88 2.30
C PHE A 160 11.86 -18.00 1.03
N ASP A 161 11.78 -19.21 0.47
CA ASP A 161 10.89 -19.54 -0.63
C ASP A 161 9.55 -20.05 -0.05
N TYR A 162 8.52 -19.22 -0.16
CA TYR A 162 7.17 -19.46 0.38
C TYR A 162 6.45 -20.62 -0.28
N ARG A 163 6.77 -20.95 -1.53
CA ARG A 163 6.17 -22.07 -2.26
C ARG A 163 6.75 -23.41 -1.80
N THR A 164 8.05 -23.46 -1.54
CA THR A 164 8.74 -24.69 -1.12
C THR A 164 8.91 -24.81 0.40
N LYS A 165 8.64 -23.73 1.15
CA LYS A 165 8.85 -23.56 2.59
C LYS A 165 10.31 -23.78 3.02
N LYS A 166 11.27 -23.42 2.16
CA LYS A 166 12.70 -23.62 2.40
C LYS A 166 13.44 -22.30 2.51
N LEU A 167 14.38 -22.24 3.45
CA LEU A 167 15.34 -21.14 3.56
C LEU A 167 16.54 -21.44 2.65
N GLN A 168 16.88 -20.48 1.81
CA GLN A 168 18.07 -20.47 0.97
C GLN A 168 19.04 -19.41 1.48
N GLY A 169 20.34 -19.59 1.23
CA GLY A 169 21.31 -18.54 1.51
C GLY A 169 21.05 -17.29 0.67
N PHE A 170 21.55 -16.14 1.12
CA PHE A 170 21.43 -14.92 0.34
C PHE A 170 22.08 -15.04 -1.03
N SER A 171 21.46 -14.41 -2.03
CA SER A 171 21.99 -14.32 -3.39
C SER A 171 21.80 -12.91 -3.89
N HIS A 172 22.90 -12.31 -4.38
CA HIS A 172 22.90 -10.99 -4.99
C HIS A 172 22.13 -10.92 -6.31
N GLU A 173 21.75 -12.07 -6.89
CA GLU A 173 20.90 -12.13 -8.08
C GLU A 173 19.45 -11.72 -7.77
N HIS A 174 19.02 -11.89 -6.51
CA HIS A 174 17.73 -11.41 -6.04
C HIS A 174 17.87 -10.02 -5.41
N VAL A 175 17.42 -9.00 -6.15
CA VAL A 175 17.58 -7.60 -5.76
C VAL A 175 16.49 -7.19 -4.76
N PHE A 176 16.80 -7.32 -3.47
CA PHE A 176 15.97 -6.82 -2.35
C PHE A 176 16.50 -5.47 -1.84
N LEU A 177 15.60 -4.56 -1.45
CA LEU A 177 15.96 -3.26 -0.84
C LEU A 177 15.68 -3.21 0.67
N SER A 178 14.94 -4.18 1.18
CA SER A 178 14.61 -4.36 2.59
C SER A 178 14.38 -5.85 2.85
N LYS A 179 14.45 -6.24 4.12
CA LYS A 179 14.20 -7.61 4.59
C LYS A 179 13.47 -7.56 5.94
N ALA A 180 12.77 -8.64 6.30
CA ALA A 180 12.35 -8.84 7.67
C ALA A 180 13.59 -9.05 8.54
N ARG A 181 13.72 -8.33 9.67
CA ARG A 181 14.91 -8.40 10.55
C ARG A 181 14.81 -9.47 11.63
N VAL A 182 14.07 -10.54 11.34
CA VAL A 182 13.93 -11.71 12.20
C VAL A 182 14.51 -12.93 11.50
N ASP A 183 15.27 -13.74 12.23
CA ASP A 183 15.80 -15.01 11.74
C ASP A 183 14.66 -16.00 11.52
N TYR A 184 14.66 -16.65 10.35
CA TYR A 184 13.77 -17.78 10.17
C TYR A 184 14.37 -19.03 10.81
N VAL A 185 13.64 -19.61 11.77
CA VAL A 185 14.02 -20.85 12.46
C VAL A 185 12.91 -21.89 12.26
N ALA A 186 13.19 -22.93 11.46
CA ALA A 186 12.20 -23.96 11.12
C ALA A 186 11.66 -24.72 12.35
N THR A 187 12.49 -24.85 13.40
CA THR A 187 12.16 -25.51 14.66
C THR A 187 11.61 -24.57 15.72
N ALA A 188 11.34 -23.30 15.42
CA ALA A 188 10.77 -22.36 16.40
C ALA A 188 9.43 -22.90 16.93
N LEU A 189 9.26 -22.83 18.25
CA LEU A 189 8.05 -23.23 18.98
C LEU A 189 7.47 -22.00 19.66
N SER A 190 6.15 -21.98 19.90
CA SER A 190 5.51 -20.91 20.66
C SER A 190 6.12 -20.88 22.06
N PRO A 191 6.77 -19.79 22.49
CA PRO A 191 7.36 -19.73 23.80
C PRO A 191 6.29 -19.42 24.86
N GLY A 192 6.26 -20.23 25.92
CA GLY A 192 5.49 -19.91 27.14
C GLY A 192 6.30 -18.98 28.04
N ILE A 193 5.89 -17.72 28.14
CA ILE A 193 6.57 -16.71 28.98
C ILE A 193 5.86 -16.61 30.32
N GLN A 194 6.58 -16.84 31.42
CA GLN A 194 6.01 -16.67 32.76
C GLN A 194 5.67 -15.20 33.03
N THR A 195 4.41 -14.94 33.32
CA THR A 195 3.91 -13.60 33.68
C THR A 195 4.19 -13.28 35.15
N PRO A 196 4.25 -11.98 35.53
CA PRO A 196 4.35 -11.59 36.93
C PRO A 196 3.20 -12.10 37.81
N ASP A 197 2.04 -12.38 37.19
CA ASP A 197 0.81 -12.81 37.87
C ASP A 197 0.77 -14.33 38.13
N GLY A 198 1.79 -15.08 37.68
CA GLY A 198 1.89 -16.54 37.86
C GLY A 198 1.29 -17.37 36.72
N ASP A 199 0.66 -16.73 35.73
CA ASP A 199 0.19 -17.38 34.50
C ASP A 199 1.31 -17.53 33.46
N THR A 200 1.07 -18.32 32.42
CA THR A 200 1.94 -18.42 31.25
C THR A 200 1.32 -17.64 30.09
N TRP A 201 2.09 -16.75 29.47
CA TRP A 201 1.70 -16.04 28.26
C TRP A 201 2.21 -16.77 27.02
N GLU A 202 1.34 -16.99 26.06
CA GLU A 202 1.67 -17.52 24.74
C GLU A 202 1.09 -16.60 23.65
N VAL A 203 1.82 -16.46 22.54
CA VAL A 203 1.45 -15.51 21.48
C VAL A 203 0.18 -15.92 20.73
N GLU A 204 -0.07 -17.22 20.55
CA GLU A 204 -1.31 -17.73 19.94
C GLU A 204 -2.51 -17.38 20.82
N GLU A 205 -2.47 -17.70 22.12
CA GLU A 205 -3.53 -17.35 23.07
C GLU A 205 -3.75 -15.84 23.15
N TRP A 206 -2.66 -15.07 23.18
CA TRP A 206 -2.74 -13.60 23.16
C TRP A 206 -3.41 -13.07 21.90
N MET A 207 -3.12 -13.63 20.71
CA MET A 207 -3.81 -13.25 19.47
C MET A 207 -5.32 -13.51 19.58
N HIS A 208 -5.73 -14.63 20.16
CA HIS A 208 -7.15 -14.92 20.43
C HIS A 208 -7.81 -13.94 21.41
N THR A 209 -7.04 -13.30 22.30
CA THR A 209 -7.62 -12.27 23.19
C THR A 209 -8.01 -10.98 22.47
N LEU A 210 -7.48 -10.72 21.27
CA LEU A 210 -7.70 -9.47 20.54
C LEU A 210 -9.11 -9.38 19.91
N SER A 211 -9.77 -10.52 19.70
CA SER A 211 -11.13 -10.59 19.13
C SER A 211 -11.85 -11.85 19.59
N ASP A 212 -13.16 -11.75 19.87
CA ASP A 212 -14.01 -12.93 20.09
C ASP A 212 -14.37 -13.67 18.79
N ASP A 213 -14.18 -13.01 17.64
CA ASP A 213 -14.41 -13.57 16.32
C ASP A 213 -13.13 -14.26 15.81
N GLN A 214 -13.19 -15.57 15.66
CA GLN A 214 -12.09 -16.40 15.19
C GLN A 214 -11.64 -16.07 13.76
N GLU A 215 -12.56 -15.63 12.89
CA GLU A 215 -12.20 -15.22 11.52
C GLU A 215 -11.38 -13.92 11.54
N ILE A 216 -11.65 -13.02 12.49
CA ILE A 216 -10.83 -11.83 12.71
C ILE A 216 -9.44 -12.21 13.24
N VAL A 217 -9.35 -13.15 14.19
CA VAL A 217 -8.06 -13.64 14.71
C VAL A 217 -7.20 -14.21 13.57
N GLU A 218 -7.77 -15.03 12.70
CA GLU A 218 -7.03 -15.57 11.53
C GLU A 218 -6.63 -14.45 10.56
N LEU A 219 -7.51 -13.46 10.33
CA LEU A 219 -7.18 -12.30 9.51
C LEU A 219 -6.00 -11.48 10.08
N LEU A 220 -5.89 -11.35 11.41
CA LEU A 220 -4.73 -10.68 12.03
C LEU A 220 -3.41 -11.43 11.73
N TRP A 221 -3.43 -12.77 11.73
CA TRP A 221 -2.30 -13.59 11.31
C TRP A 221 -1.98 -13.40 9.82
N GLU A 222 -3.00 -13.38 8.96
CA GLU A 222 -2.83 -13.12 7.52
C GLU A 222 -2.22 -11.73 7.26
N ILE A 223 -2.61 -10.71 8.02
CA ILE A 223 -2.06 -9.35 7.93
C ILE A 223 -0.61 -9.31 8.41
N LEU A 224 -0.25 -10.01 9.48
CA LEU A 224 1.14 -10.19 9.91
C LEU A 224 1.99 -10.87 8.83
N GLY A 225 1.45 -11.86 8.13
CA GLY A 225 2.14 -12.46 6.98
C GLY A 225 2.24 -11.50 5.79
N ALA A 226 1.23 -10.65 5.55
CA ALA A 226 1.23 -9.70 4.44
C ALA A 226 2.34 -8.64 4.55
N ILE A 227 2.67 -8.17 5.76
CA ILE A 227 3.72 -7.17 5.98
C ILE A 227 5.15 -7.72 5.79
N VAL A 228 5.35 -9.04 5.96
CA VAL A 228 6.64 -9.71 5.71
C VAL A 228 6.75 -10.33 4.32
N ARG A 229 5.66 -10.33 3.54
CA ARG A 229 5.60 -10.89 2.16
C ARG A 229 5.47 -9.77 1.12
N PRO A 230 6.52 -8.96 0.91
CA PRO A 230 6.50 -7.96 -0.15
C PRO A 230 6.34 -8.65 -1.51
N HIS A 231 5.75 -7.96 -2.48
CA HIS A 231 5.49 -8.43 -3.87
C HIS A 231 4.25 -9.29 -4.09
N VAL A 232 3.57 -9.74 -3.03
CA VAL A 232 2.20 -10.24 -3.17
C VAL A 232 1.26 -9.05 -3.38
N ARG A 233 0.43 -9.11 -4.43
CA ARG A 233 -0.56 -8.06 -4.73
C ARG A 233 -1.83 -8.28 -3.92
N TRP A 234 -1.82 -7.81 -2.69
CA TRP A 234 -2.97 -7.89 -1.79
C TRP A 234 -4.16 -7.05 -2.27
N ASN A 235 -3.90 -5.94 -2.99
CA ASN A 235 -4.90 -4.97 -3.43
C ASN A 235 -5.77 -4.39 -2.29
N LYS A 236 -5.26 -4.47 -1.06
CA LYS A 236 -5.92 -4.08 0.19
C LYS A 236 -4.91 -3.39 1.11
N SER A 237 -5.42 -2.57 2.02
CA SER A 237 -4.73 -2.09 3.22
C SER A 237 -5.57 -2.42 4.44
N ALA A 238 -4.94 -2.83 5.53
CA ALA A 238 -5.62 -3.13 6.79
C ALA A 238 -5.81 -1.86 7.63
N TRP A 239 -7.05 -1.61 8.03
CA TRP A 239 -7.45 -0.43 8.80
C TRP A 239 -8.03 -0.91 10.13
N PHE A 240 -7.22 -0.87 11.19
CA PHE A 240 -7.59 -1.32 12.52
C PHE A 240 -8.45 -0.25 13.19
N TYR A 241 -9.74 -0.52 13.32
CA TYR A 241 -10.74 0.45 13.76
C TYR A 241 -11.29 0.11 15.14
N SER A 242 -11.37 1.12 16.00
CA SER A 242 -12.06 1.05 17.29
C SER A 242 -12.34 2.47 17.76
N ASP A 243 -13.56 2.75 18.18
CA ASP A 243 -13.98 4.01 18.81
C ASP A 243 -13.60 4.10 20.30
N VAL A 244 -13.14 2.99 20.89
CA VAL A 244 -12.68 2.91 22.27
C VAL A 244 -11.15 2.78 22.31
N GLY A 245 -10.50 3.45 23.25
CA GLY A 245 -9.07 3.30 23.48
C GLY A 245 -8.70 1.95 24.10
N ASN A 246 -7.41 1.63 24.09
CA ASN A 246 -6.85 0.49 24.83
C ASN A 246 -7.44 -0.88 24.46
N ASN A 247 -7.40 -1.19 23.16
CA ASN A 247 -8.02 -2.37 22.54
C ASN A 247 -6.98 -3.37 21.96
N GLY A 248 -5.69 -3.15 22.23
CA GLY A 248 -4.61 -4.04 21.76
C GLY A 248 -3.98 -3.66 20.40
N LYS A 249 -4.55 -2.72 19.64
CA LYS A 249 -4.00 -2.24 18.35
C LYS A 249 -2.52 -1.88 18.43
N GLY A 250 -2.14 -1.04 19.39
CA GLY A 250 -0.76 -0.57 19.53
C GLY A 250 0.23 -1.64 19.97
N THR A 251 -0.22 -2.68 20.69
CA THR A 251 0.63 -3.84 21.03
C THR A 251 0.85 -4.73 19.80
N LEU A 252 -0.19 -4.92 18.98
CA LEU A 252 -0.08 -5.66 17.73
C LEU A 252 0.80 -4.92 16.70
N ILE A 253 0.67 -3.60 16.57
CA ILE A 253 1.55 -2.79 15.72
C ILE A 253 3.00 -2.90 16.20
N GLU A 254 3.25 -2.98 17.51
CA GLU A 254 4.61 -3.16 18.03
C GLU A 254 5.19 -4.52 17.65
N LEU A 255 4.40 -5.60 17.76
CA LEU A 255 4.79 -6.92 17.23
C LEU A 255 5.15 -6.84 15.73
N MET A 256 4.32 -6.15 14.94
CA MET A 256 4.55 -5.96 13.50
C MET A 256 5.84 -5.20 13.21
N ARG A 257 6.14 -4.14 13.99
CA ARG A 257 7.38 -3.36 13.87
C ARG A 257 8.60 -4.19 14.20
N ASN A 258 8.54 -4.99 15.25
CA ASN A 258 9.62 -5.88 15.66
C ASN A 258 9.84 -7.00 14.62
N ALA A 259 8.76 -7.56 14.06
CA ALA A 259 8.83 -8.59 13.02
C ALA A 259 9.45 -8.09 11.71
N VAL A 260 9.11 -6.87 11.29
CA VAL A 260 9.65 -6.26 10.06
C VAL A 260 11.05 -5.67 10.31
N GLY A 261 11.25 -5.02 11.45
CA GLY A 261 12.48 -4.32 11.83
C GLY A 261 12.48 -2.83 11.50
N ALA A 262 13.11 -2.02 12.36
CA ALA A 262 13.06 -0.55 12.33
C ALA A 262 13.45 0.12 11.00
N ALA A 263 14.39 -0.48 10.24
CA ALA A 263 14.82 0.06 8.96
C ALA A 263 14.03 -0.48 7.75
N SER A 264 13.00 -1.30 7.97
CA SER A 264 12.22 -1.97 6.93
C SER A 264 10.74 -1.57 6.88
N TYR A 265 10.29 -0.64 7.74
CA TYR A 265 8.94 -0.06 7.67
C TYR A 265 8.98 1.48 7.62
N ALA A 266 7.88 2.07 7.17
CA ALA A 266 7.65 3.51 7.22
C ALA A 266 6.44 3.83 8.10
N SER A 267 6.45 4.99 8.77
CA SER A 267 5.28 5.53 9.46
C SER A 267 4.79 6.74 8.66
N ILE A 268 3.74 6.55 7.87
CA ILE A 268 3.15 7.59 7.01
C ILE A 268 1.65 7.64 7.32
N PRO A 269 1.21 8.63 8.13
CA PRO A 269 -0.21 8.86 8.41
C PRO A 269 -1.02 9.07 7.13
N ILE A 270 -2.31 8.78 7.21
CA ILE A 270 -3.23 8.90 6.07
C ILE A 270 -3.25 10.31 5.46
N SER A 271 -3.13 11.35 6.30
CA SER A 271 -3.12 12.76 5.87
C SER A 271 -1.87 13.14 5.06
N ASP A 272 -0.80 12.36 5.15
CA ASP A 272 0.49 12.65 4.52
C ASP A 272 0.60 12.10 3.09
N PHE A 273 -0.27 11.16 2.68
CA PHE A 273 -0.29 10.64 1.30
C PHE A 273 -0.64 11.69 0.25
N GLY A 274 -1.30 12.77 0.65
CA GLY A 274 -1.63 13.91 -0.20
C GLY A 274 -0.59 15.03 -0.24
N LYS A 275 0.49 14.92 0.57
CA LYS A 275 1.51 15.97 0.75
C LYS A 275 2.79 15.63 -0.01
N ASP A 276 3.48 16.67 -0.49
CA ASP A 276 4.76 16.51 -1.17
C ASP A 276 5.87 16.08 -0.20
N PHE A 277 6.85 15.32 -0.70
CA PHE A 277 8.06 14.87 -0.01
C PHE A 277 7.91 13.84 1.13
N LEU A 278 6.69 13.59 1.62
CA LEU A 278 6.47 12.67 2.76
C LEU A 278 6.48 11.18 2.37
N LEU A 279 6.54 10.88 1.06
CA LEU A 279 6.56 9.50 0.55
C LEU A 279 7.98 8.94 0.32
N GLU A 280 9.03 9.74 0.51
CA GLU A 280 10.43 9.29 0.37
C GLU A 280 10.78 8.04 1.19
N PRO A 281 10.29 7.87 2.45
CA PRO A 281 10.59 6.67 3.24
C PRO A 281 10.19 5.35 2.57
N LEU A 282 9.26 5.35 1.62
CA LEU A 282 8.83 4.16 0.89
C LEU A 282 9.93 3.52 0.03
N THR A 283 11.01 4.26 -0.28
CA THR A 283 12.13 3.72 -1.09
C THR A 283 12.95 2.65 -0.35
N ARG A 284 12.79 2.55 0.98
CA ARG A 284 13.53 1.64 1.87
C ARG A 284 12.63 0.76 2.74
N ALA A 285 11.31 0.84 2.55
CA ALA A 285 10.34 0.12 3.37
C ALA A 285 9.63 -1.01 2.59
N SER A 286 9.28 -2.09 3.30
CA SER A 286 8.38 -3.16 2.86
C SER A 286 7.04 -3.17 3.61
N ALA A 287 6.85 -2.29 4.58
CA ALA A 287 5.57 -2.09 5.26
C ALA A 287 5.34 -0.62 5.60
N ILE A 288 4.07 -0.22 5.69
CA ILE A 288 3.65 1.06 6.27
C ILE A 288 2.85 0.73 7.53
N LEU A 289 3.34 1.13 8.70
CA LEU A 289 2.78 0.76 10.00
C LEU A 289 2.54 2.02 10.83
N VAL A 290 1.28 2.39 11.05
CA VAL A 290 0.88 3.61 11.75
C VAL A 290 -0.02 3.25 12.93
N ASP A 291 0.43 3.62 14.14
CA ASP A 291 -0.28 3.31 15.40
C ASP A 291 -1.39 4.33 15.72
N GLU A 292 -1.28 5.56 15.20
CA GLU A 292 -2.27 6.60 15.42
C GLU A 292 -2.38 7.53 14.22
N ASN A 293 -3.61 7.88 13.87
CA ASN A 293 -3.94 8.90 12.88
C ASN A 293 -4.76 10.01 13.56
N ASP A 294 -4.58 11.25 13.11
CA ASP A 294 -5.30 12.41 13.66
C ASP A 294 -6.83 12.23 13.55
N VAL A 295 -7.54 12.56 14.63
CA VAL A 295 -9.00 12.64 14.67
C VAL A 295 -9.48 13.72 13.68
N GLY A 296 -10.59 13.48 12.99
CA GLY A 296 -11.09 14.39 11.96
C GLY A 296 -10.25 14.48 10.68
N THR A 297 -9.35 13.50 10.43
CA THR A 297 -8.56 13.46 9.19
C THR A 297 -9.45 13.51 7.94
N PHE A 298 -9.14 14.45 7.03
CA PHE A 298 -9.79 14.57 5.73
C PHE A 298 -8.85 14.18 4.59
N ILE A 299 -9.26 13.18 3.80
CA ILE A 299 -8.53 12.70 2.63
C ILE A 299 -9.09 13.38 1.37
N ASP A 300 -8.44 14.47 0.95
CA ASP A 300 -8.80 15.17 -0.30
C ASP A 300 -8.25 14.45 -1.54
N LYS A 301 -7.03 13.91 -1.46
CA LYS A 301 -6.31 13.27 -2.58
C LYS A 301 -5.99 11.80 -2.28
N ALA A 302 -6.91 10.91 -2.62
CA ALA A 302 -6.73 9.47 -2.46
C ALA A 302 -5.93 8.80 -3.59
N ALA A 303 -5.45 9.54 -4.61
CA ALA A 303 -4.80 8.94 -5.78
C ALA A 303 -3.51 8.18 -5.43
N ASN A 304 -2.60 8.82 -4.68
CA ASN A 304 -1.36 8.18 -4.22
C ASN A 304 -1.66 7.02 -3.28
N LEU A 305 -2.61 7.19 -2.35
CA LEU A 305 -3.03 6.14 -1.43
C LEU A 305 -3.54 4.90 -2.20
N LYS A 306 -4.46 5.08 -3.17
CA LYS A 306 -4.94 3.98 -4.02
C LYS A 306 -3.82 3.31 -4.80
N ALA A 307 -2.92 4.10 -5.39
CA ALA A 307 -1.80 3.61 -6.17
C ALA A 307 -0.84 2.78 -5.32
N ILE A 308 -0.50 3.23 -4.11
CA ILE A 308 0.36 2.50 -3.17
C ILE A 308 -0.29 1.17 -2.76
N ILE A 309 -1.59 1.17 -2.46
CA ILE A 309 -2.33 -0.06 -2.07
C ILE A 309 -2.36 -1.08 -3.21
N THR A 310 -2.45 -0.64 -4.47
CA THR A 310 -2.44 -1.54 -5.64
C THR A 310 -1.07 -1.74 -6.28
N ASN A 311 -0.01 -1.30 -5.60
CA ASN A 311 1.37 -1.38 -6.08
C ASN A 311 1.55 -0.74 -7.46
N ASP A 312 0.80 0.31 -7.77
CA ASP A 312 0.98 1.14 -8.96
C ASP A 312 2.18 2.08 -8.79
N VAL A 313 2.69 2.59 -9.91
CA VAL A 313 3.82 3.53 -9.91
C VAL A 313 3.35 4.91 -9.47
N ILE A 314 4.05 5.49 -8.51
CA ILE A 314 3.83 6.86 -8.01
C ILE A 314 5.06 7.73 -8.26
N SER A 315 4.84 9.04 -8.36
CA SER A 315 5.94 10.01 -8.33
C SER A 315 6.31 10.33 -6.89
N ILE A 316 7.55 10.06 -6.49
CA ILE A 316 8.10 10.45 -5.19
C ILE A 316 8.99 11.66 -5.38
N ASN A 317 8.51 12.81 -4.90
CA ASN A 317 9.30 14.03 -4.80
C ASN A 317 10.29 13.87 -3.63
N ARG A 318 11.59 14.06 -3.88
CA ARG A 318 12.64 13.95 -2.86
C ARG A 318 13.25 15.32 -2.62
N LYS A 319 13.39 15.73 -1.36
CA LYS A 319 13.87 17.08 -1.03
C LYS A 319 15.30 17.28 -1.58
N TYR A 320 15.50 18.33 -2.39
CA TYR A 320 16.77 18.65 -3.06
C TYR A 320 17.30 17.54 -4.01
N LYS A 321 16.44 16.63 -4.45
CA LYS A 321 16.79 15.56 -5.40
C LYS A 321 15.72 15.46 -6.47
N THR A 322 16.08 14.85 -7.60
CA THR A 322 15.12 14.67 -8.69
C THR A 322 14.00 13.70 -8.28
N PRO A 323 12.73 13.99 -8.63
CA PRO A 323 11.62 13.07 -8.43
C PRO A 323 11.88 11.73 -9.12
N ILE A 324 11.33 10.66 -8.56
CA ILE A 324 11.44 9.31 -9.12
C ILE A 324 10.07 8.69 -9.30
N ALA A 325 9.91 7.91 -10.37
CA ALA A 325 8.77 7.03 -10.56
C ALA A 325 9.03 5.71 -9.81
N TYR A 326 8.40 5.54 -8.65
CA TYR A 326 8.66 4.45 -7.73
C TYR A 326 7.45 3.54 -7.56
N GLN A 327 7.70 2.23 -7.41
CA GLN A 327 6.67 1.24 -7.14
C GLN A 327 6.87 0.64 -5.75
N PHE A 328 5.92 0.88 -4.85
CA PHE A 328 5.91 0.28 -3.52
C PHE A 328 5.25 -1.10 -3.55
N TRP A 329 5.94 -2.12 -3.03
CA TRP A 329 5.51 -3.52 -3.05
C TRP A 329 5.12 -4.08 -1.68
N GLY A 330 5.11 -3.23 -0.66
CA GLY A 330 4.78 -3.61 0.71
C GLY A 330 3.30 -3.61 1.01
N PHE A 331 2.97 -3.87 2.28
CA PHE A 331 1.61 -3.82 2.81
C PHE A 331 1.44 -2.65 3.78
N MET A 332 0.20 -2.17 3.95
CA MET A 332 -0.13 -1.02 4.78
C MET A 332 -1.11 -1.39 5.88
N VAL A 333 -0.77 -1.02 7.12
CA VAL A 333 -1.61 -1.14 8.31
C VAL A 333 -1.78 0.25 8.94
N GLN A 334 -3.03 0.66 9.15
CA GLN A 334 -3.41 1.96 9.72
C GLN A 334 -4.31 1.76 10.92
N CYS A 335 -3.93 2.30 12.08
CA CYS A 335 -4.80 2.34 13.25
C CYS A 335 -5.66 3.62 13.24
N LEU A 336 -6.95 3.45 13.48
CA LEU A 336 -7.96 4.50 13.44
C LEU A 336 -8.80 4.48 14.71
N ASN A 337 -9.01 5.67 15.29
CA ASN A 337 -9.93 5.89 16.41
C ASN A 337 -11.25 6.54 15.98
N GLU A 338 -11.30 7.09 14.77
CA GLU A 338 -12.49 7.64 14.12
C GLU A 338 -12.41 7.33 12.63
N PHE A 339 -13.55 7.26 11.95
CA PHE A 339 -13.58 7.18 10.50
C PHE A 339 -13.03 8.45 9.85
N PRO A 340 -12.03 8.34 8.95
CA PRO A 340 -11.55 9.50 8.21
C PRO A 340 -12.59 9.94 7.17
N ARG A 341 -12.79 11.25 7.05
CA ARG A 341 -13.64 11.80 6.01
C ARG A 341 -12.93 11.76 4.66
N ILE A 342 -13.60 11.30 3.62
CA ILE A 342 -13.02 11.18 2.28
C ILE A 342 -13.81 11.99 1.26
N LYS A 343 -13.08 12.53 0.28
CA LYS A 343 -13.69 13.13 -0.91
C LYS A 343 -14.04 12.08 -1.98
N ASP A 344 -13.22 11.05 -2.15
CA ASP A 344 -13.42 9.98 -3.13
C ASP A 344 -14.31 8.86 -2.56
N LYS A 345 -15.62 8.98 -2.79
CA LYS A 345 -16.64 8.02 -2.33
C LYS A 345 -16.88 6.88 -3.32
N SER A 346 -15.93 6.60 -4.21
CA SER A 346 -16.10 5.55 -5.20
C SER A 346 -15.86 4.16 -4.59
N GLU A 347 -16.55 3.15 -5.12
CA GLU A 347 -16.24 1.74 -4.84
C GLU A 347 -14.80 1.36 -5.22
N SER A 348 -14.13 2.19 -6.04
CA SER A 348 -12.70 2.04 -6.31
C SER A 348 -11.84 2.32 -5.08
N PHE A 349 -12.22 3.30 -4.26
CA PHE A 349 -11.56 3.53 -3.00
C PHE A 349 -11.94 2.42 -2.01
N TYR A 350 -13.23 2.29 -1.69
CA TYR A 350 -13.73 1.40 -0.63
C TYR A 350 -13.25 -0.04 -0.69
N ARG A 351 -13.22 -0.65 -1.89
CA ARG A 351 -12.80 -2.06 -2.02
C ARG A 351 -11.35 -2.33 -1.61
N ARG A 352 -10.51 -1.28 -1.50
CA ARG A 352 -9.09 -1.37 -1.11
C ARG A 352 -8.89 -1.26 0.40
N GLN A 353 -9.91 -0.87 1.17
CA GLN A 353 -9.83 -0.81 2.63
C GLN A 353 -10.40 -2.08 3.22
N LEU A 354 -9.61 -2.73 4.08
CA LEU A 354 -10.03 -3.84 4.89
C LEU A 354 -10.14 -3.32 6.33
N PHE A 355 -11.35 -2.95 6.75
CA PHE A 355 -11.59 -2.46 8.10
C PHE A 355 -11.66 -3.64 9.07
N VAL A 356 -10.72 -3.72 10.01
CA VAL A 356 -10.69 -4.78 11.02
C VAL A 356 -11.19 -4.19 12.34
N PRO A 357 -12.34 -4.63 12.86
CA PRO A 357 -12.86 -4.14 14.13
C PRO A 357 -12.04 -4.65 15.31
N PHE A 358 -11.69 -3.75 16.22
CA PHE A 358 -11.10 -4.03 17.52
C PHE A 358 -12.11 -3.65 18.60
N THR A 359 -12.97 -4.59 19.00
CA THR A 359 -14.11 -4.35 19.92
C THR A 359 -13.75 -4.55 21.40
N LYS A 360 -12.56 -5.10 21.68
CA LYS A 360 -12.07 -5.33 23.05
C LYS A 360 -11.63 -4.04 23.72
N CYS A 361 -11.67 -4.03 25.05
CA CYS A 361 -11.10 -2.96 25.87
C CYS A 361 -10.39 -3.58 27.08
N PHE A 362 -9.11 -3.26 27.22
CA PHE A 362 -8.22 -3.77 28.28
C PHE A 362 -8.01 -2.75 29.40
N THR A 363 -8.85 -1.72 29.47
CA THR A 363 -8.75 -0.66 30.48
C THR A 363 -8.90 -1.23 31.88
N GLY A 364 -7.90 -0.98 32.74
CA GLY A 364 -7.83 -1.54 34.10
C GLY A 364 -7.31 -2.98 34.16
N ALA A 365 -6.99 -3.60 33.04
CA ALA A 365 -6.38 -4.93 32.93
C ALA A 365 -5.13 -4.91 32.02
N GLU A 366 -4.44 -3.76 31.93
CA GLU A 366 -3.33 -3.57 31.01
C GLU A 366 -2.09 -4.37 31.42
N LYS A 367 -1.73 -5.34 30.59
CA LYS A 367 -0.48 -6.09 30.71
C LYS A 367 0.63 -5.42 29.90
N ARG A 368 1.16 -4.29 30.38
CA ARG A 368 2.16 -3.47 29.66
C ARG A 368 3.42 -4.23 29.22
N TYR A 369 3.85 -5.19 30.04
CA TYR A 369 4.99 -6.07 29.75
C TYR A 369 4.86 -6.85 28.42
N ILE A 370 3.64 -7.05 27.91
CA ILE A 370 3.45 -7.69 26.59
C ILE A 370 4.03 -6.79 25.51
N LYS A 371 3.67 -5.49 25.50
CA LYS A 371 4.14 -4.52 24.51
C LYS A 371 5.60 -4.16 24.73
N ASP A 372 6.00 -3.94 25.97
CA ASP A 372 7.31 -3.39 26.32
C ASP A 372 8.44 -4.43 26.25
N ASP A 373 8.11 -5.73 26.25
CA ASP A 373 9.09 -6.82 26.29
C ASP A 373 8.68 -8.00 25.37
N TYR A 374 7.56 -8.68 25.67
CA TYR A 374 7.30 -10.01 25.11
C TYR A 374 7.20 -10.03 23.58
N VAL A 375 6.50 -9.06 22.97
CA VAL A 375 6.35 -8.97 21.51
C VAL A 375 7.63 -8.54 20.77
N GLY A 376 8.70 -8.22 21.50
CA GLY A 376 10.01 -7.89 20.95
C GLY A 376 11.07 -8.99 21.14
N ARG A 377 10.74 -10.09 21.83
CA ARG A 377 11.71 -11.16 22.10
C ARG A 377 11.95 -12.03 20.86
N ASP A 378 13.21 -12.40 20.64
CA ASP A 378 13.64 -13.19 19.48
C ASP A 378 12.86 -14.50 19.35
N GLU A 379 12.66 -15.25 20.44
CA GLU A 379 11.92 -16.51 20.42
C GLU A 379 10.46 -16.34 19.99
N VAL A 380 9.81 -15.24 20.37
CA VAL A 380 8.44 -14.91 19.97
C VAL A 380 8.40 -14.53 18.50
N LEU A 381 9.31 -13.65 18.07
CA LEU A 381 9.40 -13.18 16.70
C LEU A 381 9.72 -14.30 15.71
N GLN A 382 10.65 -15.18 16.05
CA GLN A 382 11.01 -16.36 15.24
C GLN A 382 9.81 -17.29 15.07
N TYR A 383 9.04 -17.51 16.14
CA TYR A 383 7.80 -18.29 16.05
C TYR A 383 6.74 -17.60 15.19
N VAL A 384 6.48 -16.30 15.41
CA VAL A 384 5.53 -15.51 14.62
C VAL A 384 5.88 -15.55 13.13
N LEU A 385 7.16 -15.33 12.79
CA LEU A 385 7.65 -15.40 11.43
C LEU A 385 7.43 -16.79 10.82
N LYS A 386 7.78 -17.87 11.56
CA LYS A 386 7.52 -19.24 11.12
C LYS A 386 6.03 -19.47 10.90
N ARG A 387 5.18 -19.10 11.85
CA ARG A 387 3.72 -19.30 11.82
C ARG A 387 3.12 -18.68 10.56
N VAL A 388 3.44 -17.43 10.24
CA VAL A 388 2.87 -16.73 9.07
C VAL A 388 3.46 -17.20 7.74
N LEU A 389 4.73 -17.61 7.71
CA LEU A 389 5.36 -18.13 6.50
C LEU A 389 4.90 -19.55 6.14
N HIS A 390 4.35 -20.29 7.10
CA HIS A 390 3.77 -21.64 6.91
C HIS A 390 2.25 -21.64 6.68
N MET A 391 1.59 -20.49 6.75
CA MET A 391 0.23 -20.33 6.21
C MET A 391 0.27 -20.43 4.67
N ASP A 392 -0.86 -20.73 4.03
CA ASP A 392 -0.98 -20.88 2.57
C ASP A 392 -2.12 -20.03 1.99
N TYR A 393 -1.79 -18.80 1.59
CA TYR A 393 -2.76 -17.83 1.06
C TYR A 393 -2.10 -16.76 0.17
N TYR A 394 -2.89 -16.21 -0.75
CA TYR A 394 -2.52 -15.07 -1.61
C TYR A 394 -3.62 -14.00 -1.71
N VAL A 395 -4.70 -14.20 -0.94
CA VAL A 395 -5.83 -13.29 -0.81
C VAL A 395 -6.11 -13.21 0.68
N LEU A 396 -6.36 -12.00 1.18
CA LEU A 396 -6.76 -11.81 2.58
C LEU A 396 -8.23 -12.18 2.73
N SER A 397 -8.56 -12.80 3.85
CA SER A 397 -9.93 -13.07 4.26
C SER A 397 -10.69 -11.75 4.45
N GLU A 398 -11.98 -11.76 4.13
CA GLU A 398 -12.90 -10.64 4.38
C GLU A 398 -14.06 -11.14 5.25
N PRO A 399 -13.82 -11.36 6.56
CA PRO A 399 -14.84 -11.77 7.52
C PRO A 399 -16.03 -10.82 7.53
N GLU A 400 -17.20 -11.31 7.91
CA GLU A 400 -18.43 -10.50 7.86
C GLU A 400 -18.33 -9.24 8.72
N ALA A 401 -17.69 -9.33 9.88
CA ALA A 401 -17.43 -8.19 10.75
C ALA A 401 -16.65 -7.06 10.05
N THR A 402 -15.73 -7.38 9.13
CA THR A 402 -15.00 -6.36 8.35
C THR A 402 -15.86 -5.65 7.32
N LYS A 403 -16.79 -6.38 6.70
CA LYS A 403 -17.73 -5.83 5.71
C LYS A 403 -18.74 -4.90 6.37
N LEU A 404 -19.24 -5.27 7.55
CA LEU A 404 -20.17 -4.44 8.32
C LEU A 404 -19.55 -3.07 8.65
N VAL A 405 -18.30 -3.05 9.13
CA VAL A 405 -17.58 -1.79 9.39
C VAL A 405 -17.34 -0.99 8.10
N LEU A 406 -17.07 -1.65 6.98
CA LEU A 406 -16.93 -0.97 5.69
C LEU A 406 -18.24 -0.33 5.21
N GLU A 407 -19.39 -0.98 5.41
CA GLU A 407 -20.70 -0.40 5.10
C GLU A 407 -21.04 0.77 6.04
N GLU A 408 -20.71 0.66 7.33
CA GLU A 408 -20.82 1.78 8.27
C GLU A 408 -19.96 2.99 7.80
N TYR A 409 -18.71 2.72 7.40
CA TYR A 409 -17.80 3.73 6.88
C TYR A 409 -18.31 4.41 5.59
N LYS A 410 -18.96 3.63 4.72
CA LYS A 410 -19.61 4.12 3.50
C LYS A 410 -20.80 5.02 3.86
N GLY A 411 -21.66 4.61 4.78
CA GLY A 411 -22.78 5.43 5.25
C GLY A 411 -22.32 6.73 5.91
N PHE A 412 -21.26 6.69 6.72
CA PHE A 412 -20.66 7.87 7.35
C PHE A 412 -20.17 8.90 6.31
N ASN A 413 -19.56 8.45 5.22
CA ASN A 413 -19.01 9.34 4.20
C ASN A 413 -20.00 9.73 3.10
N ASP A 414 -21.04 8.94 2.87
CA ASP A 414 -22.03 9.14 1.82
C ASP A 414 -23.44 9.33 2.41
N PRO A 415 -23.84 10.60 2.66
CA PRO A 415 -25.19 10.90 3.15
C PRO A 415 -26.31 10.45 2.20
N VAL A 416 -26.04 10.26 0.90
CA VAL A 416 -27.06 9.75 -0.03
C VAL A 416 -27.30 8.27 0.19
N ARG A 417 -26.23 7.50 0.47
CA ARG A 417 -26.32 6.09 0.85
C ARG A 417 -27.04 5.96 2.21
N ALA A 418 -26.61 6.69 3.23
CA ALA A 418 -27.26 6.66 4.54
C ALA A 418 -28.76 7.03 4.46
N PHE A 419 -29.10 8.03 3.63
CA PHE A 419 -30.49 8.36 3.32
C PHE A 419 -31.23 7.19 2.69
N TRP A 420 -30.65 6.58 1.65
CA TRP A 420 -31.31 5.49 0.93
C TRP A 420 -31.53 4.27 1.81
N ASP A 421 -30.52 3.88 2.59
CA ASP A 421 -30.58 2.72 3.49
C ASP A 421 -31.65 2.88 4.58
N GLU A 422 -31.91 4.11 5.06
CA GLU A 422 -32.98 4.38 6.04
C GLU A 422 -34.39 4.25 5.43
N PHE A 423 -34.56 4.60 4.16
CA PHE A 423 -35.90 4.73 3.55
C PHE A 423 -36.26 3.66 2.53
N GLU A 424 -35.32 2.89 1.99
CA GLU A 424 -35.54 1.92 0.90
C GLU A 424 -36.73 0.98 1.18
N GLU A 425 -36.83 0.50 2.43
CA GLU A 425 -37.89 -0.41 2.88
C GLU A 425 -39.14 0.32 3.42
N ALA A 426 -39.04 1.62 3.68
CA ALA A 426 -40.10 2.40 4.31
C ALA A 426 -41.12 2.98 3.30
N PHE A 427 -40.77 3.05 2.01
CA PHE A 427 -41.65 3.60 0.99
C PHE A 427 -42.84 2.68 0.70
N ILE A 428 -44.04 3.27 0.63
CA ILE A 428 -45.28 2.59 0.23
C ILE A 428 -45.50 2.69 -1.28
N TRP A 429 -45.12 3.81 -1.89
CA TRP A 429 -45.25 3.98 -3.33
C TRP A 429 -44.41 2.97 -4.12
N ASP A 430 -44.82 2.73 -5.36
CA ASP A 430 -44.10 1.91 -6.36
C ASP A 430 -43.34 2.77 -7.38
N LEU A 431 -43.62 4.07 -7.40
CA LEU A 431 -42.92 5.09 -8.17
C LEU A 431 -42.49 6.20 -7.24
N LEU A 432 -41.18 6.44 -7.13
CA LEU A 432 -40.61 7.49 -6.31
C LEU A 432 -40.02 8.59 -7.20
N PRO A 433 -40.69 9.75 -7.33
CA PRO A 433 -40.19 10.85 -8.13
C PRO A 433 -38.85 11.40 -7.58
N PHE A 434 -37.90 11.73 -8.47
CA PHE A 434 -36.65 12.37 -8.04
C PHE A 434 -36.82 13.69 -7.29
N PRO A 435 -37.76 14.59 -7.65
CA PRO A 435 -37.98 15.79 -6.84
C PRO A 435 -38.49 15.44 -5.43
N PHE A 436 -39.39 14.47 -5.29
CA PHE A 436 -39.87 13.96 -3.99
C PHE A 436 -38.71 13.44 -3.13
N LEU A 437 -37.89 12.56 -3.70
CA LEU A 437 -36.73 11.99 -3.01
C LEU A 437 -35.73 13.06 -2.60
N TYR A 438 -35.54 14.10 -3.42
CA TYR A 438 -34.63 15.20 -3.09
C TYR A 438 -35.20 16.12 -1.99
N ASP A 439 -36.51 16.38 -1.98
CA ASP A 439 -37.15 17.16 -0.93
C ASP A 439 -37.13 16.41 0.40
N LEU A 440 -37.41 15.10 0.37
CA LEU A 440 -37.28 14.21 1.51
C LEU A 440 -35.82 14.17 2.01
N TYR A 441 -34.84 14.04 1.12
CA TYR A 441 -33.42 14.08 1.47
C TYR A 441 -33.03 15.39 2.15
N LYS A 442 -33.45 16.55 1.65
CA LYS A 442 -33.17 17.84 2.32
C LYS A 442 -33.78 17.88 3.73
N ALA A 443 -35.03 17.46 3.88
CA ALA A 443 -35.73 17.47 5.16
C ALA A 443 -35.09 16.51 6.18
N TRP A 444 -34.71 15.31 5.72
CA TRP A 444 -33.97 14.34 6.50
C TRP A 444 -32.58 14.84 6.88
N PHE A 445 -31.82 15.36 5.91
CA PHE A 445 -30.46 15.85 6.09
C PHE A 445 -30.40 17.02 7.08
N ALA A 446 -31.39 17.93 7.07
CA ALA A 446 -31.47 19.00 8.05
C ALA A 446 -31.65 18.50 9.50
N LYS A 447 -32.28 17.34 9.69
CA LYS A 447 -32.45 16.71 11.01
C LYS A 447 -31.22 15.91 11.44
N THR A 448 -30.57 15.19 10.52
CA THR A 448 -29.41 14.33 10.83
C THR A 448 -28.08 15.07 10.81
N ASN A 449 -27.95 16.11 9.99
CA ASN A 449 -26.73 16.90 9.80
C ASN A 449 -27.04 18.41 9.83
N PRO A 450 -27.44 18.97 11.00
CA PRO A 450 -27.95 20.33 11.11
C PRO A 450 -26.95 21.43 10.70
N SER A 451 -25.65 21.17 10.82
CA SER A 451 -24.58 22.10 10.40
C SER A 451 -24.06 21.84 8.98
N GLY A 452 -24.56 20.81 8.29
CA GLY A 452 -24.14 20.45 6.95
C GLY A 452 -24.90 21.22 5.86
N SER A 453 -24.39 21.15 4.63
CA SER A 453 -25.14 21.57 3.44
C SER A 453 -25.48 20.36 2.57
N PRO A 454 -26.74 20.17 2.15
CA PRO A 454 -27.12 19.08 1.27
C PRO A 454 -26.47 19.26 -0.10
N ILE A 455 -26.15 18.14 -0.74
CA ILE A 455 -25.61 18.16 -2.10
C ILE A 455 -26.65 18.67 -3.11
N GLY A 456 -26.18 19.14 -4.27
CA GLY A 456 -27.07 19.60 -5.34
C GLY A 456 -27.90 18.46 -5.94
N ARG A 457 -29.14 18.77 -6.35
CA ARG A 457 -30.12 17.80 -6.89
C ARG A 457 -29.58 16.86 -7.97
N ASN A 458 -28.83 17.38 -8.94
CA ASN A 458 -28.30 16.54 -10.03
C ASN A 458 -27.26 15.53 -9.54
N VAL A 459 -26.43 15.91 -8.56
CA VAL A 459 -25.46 15.01 -7.93
C VAL A 459 -26.20 13.95 -7.13
N PHE A 460 -27.16 14.36 -6.30
CA PHE A 460 -28.03 13.43 -5.55
C PHE A 460 -28.70 12.39 -6.46
N VAL A 461 -29.31 12.81 -7.57
CA VAL A 461 -29.96 11.87 -8.49
C VAL A 461 -28.97 10.90 -9.11
N ASN A 462 -27.77 11.36 -9.49
CA ASN A 462 -26.75 10.49 -10.06
C ASN A 462 -26.25 9.46 -9.05
N ASP A 463 -25.96 9.90 -7.83
CA ASP A 463 -25.45 9.05 -6.75
C ASP A 463 -26.51 8.04 -6.32
N LEU A 464 -27.75 8.49 -6.13
CA LEU A 464 -28.89 7.63 -5.80
C LEU A 464 -29.13 6.56 -6.87
N VAL A 465 -29.10 6.93 -8.16
CA VAL A 465 -29.24 5.94 -9.24
C VAL A 465 -28.09 4.93 -9.24
N ALA A 466 -26.87 5.36 -8.89
CA ALA A 466 -25.73 4.45 -8.77
C ALA A 466 -25.91 3.46 -7.60
N ILE A 467 -26.49 3.89 -6.48
CA ILE A 467 -26.84 3.05 -5.33
C ILE A 467 -27.96 2.06 -5.71
N VAL A 468 -29.07 2.57 -6.26
CA VAL A 468 -30.25 1.78 -6.65
C VAL A 468 -29.95 0.71 -7.70
N ARG A 469 -28.92 0.88 -8.54
CA ARG A 469 -28.48 -0.17 -9.48
C ARG A 469 -28.09 -1.49 -8.80
N LYS A 470 -27.74 -1.46 -7.51
CA LYS A 470 -27.39 -2.63 -6.71
C LYS A 470 -28.59 -3.19 -5.92
N SER A 471 -29.69 -2.44 -5.85
CA SER A 471 -30.91 -2.86 -5.14
C SER A 471 -31.61 -4.01 -5.87
N THR A 472 -32.12 -4.95 -5.09
CA THR A 472 -33.01 -6.01 -5.56
C THR A 472 -34.48 -5.58 -5.58
N GLN A 473 -34.83 -4.48 -4.90
CA GLN A 473 -36.21 -4.01 -4.75
C GLN A 473 -36.55 -2.88 -5.72
N TRP A 474 -35.57 -2.05 -6.07
CA TRP A 474 -35.76 -0.84 -6.87
C TRP A 474 -34.93 -0.88 -8.14
N TYR A 475 -35.39 -0.18 -9.19
CA TYR A 475 -34.64 -0.03 -10.43
C TYR A 475 -34.88 1.31 -11.11
N CYS A 476 -33.91 1.73 -11.92
CA CYS A 476 -33.97 2.92 -12.76
C CYS A 476 -33.26 2.66 -14.09
N ALA A 477 -34.02 2.30 -15.13
CA ALA A 477 -33.47 2.01 -16.45
C ALA A 477 -32.92 3.26 -17.14
N ASP A 478 -33.68 4.36 -17.10
CA ASP A 478 -33.29 5.66 -17.63
C ASP A 478 -33.81 6.77 -16.72
N LYS A 479 -32.90 7.54 -16.12
CA LYS A 479 -33.23 8.66 -15.22
C LYS A 479 -33.98 9.81 -15.91
N THR A 480 -34.02 9.83 -17.24
CA THR A 480 -34.73 10.84 -18.03
C THR A 480 -36.13 10.40 -18.47
N ALA A 481 -36.43 9.10 -18.36
CA ALA A 481 -37.69 8.51 -18.75
C ALA A 481 -38.86 9.08 -17.93
N LYS A 482 -39.97 9.34 -18.63
CA LYS A 482 -41.21 9.85 -18.03
C LYS A 482 -42.13 8.67 -17.74
N VAL A 483 -42.50 8.50 -16.48
CA VAL A 483 -43.38 7.43 -16.00
C VAL A 483 -44.68 8.03 -15.51
N ARG A 484 -45.82 7.43 -15.91
CA ARG A 484 -47.14 7.83 -15.42
C ARG A 484 -47.36 7.30 -14.00
N PRO A 485 -47.84 8.13 -13.05
CA PRO A 485 -48.07 7.71 -11.67
C PRO A 485 -49.12 6.60 -11.54
N ALA A 486 -50.31 6.77 -12.16
CA ALA A 486 -51.41 5.81 -12.09
C ALA A 486 -51.62 5.23 -10.67
N ALA A 487 -51.81 3.92 -10.54
CA ALA A 487 -51.99 3.25 -9.25
C ALA A 487 -50.72 3.21 -8.37
N ARG A 488 -49.54 3.50 -8.93
CA ARG A 488 -48.23 3.39 -8.23
C ARG A 488 -48.00 4.43 -7.14
N MET A 489 -48.82 5.48 -7.12
CA MET A 489 -48.80 6.56 -6.11
C MET A 489 -50.21 6.82 -5.53
N ALA A 490 -51.11 5.84 -5.61
CA ALA A 490 -52.51 6.02 -5.18
C ALA A 490 -52.66 5.98 -3.65
N SER A 491 -51.82 5.19 -2.97
CA SER A 491 -51.82 5.08 -1.51
C SER A 491 -51.19 6.33 -0.87
N PRO A 492 -51.64 6.76 0.32
CA PRO A 492 -50.93 7.79 1.08
C PRO A 492 -49.50 7.36 1.40
N GLU A 493 -48.55 8.30 1.36
CA GLU A 493 -47.13 8.05 1.72
C GLU A 493 -46.81 8.73 3.07
N PRO A 494 -46.90 8.01 4.21
CA PRO A 494 -46.83 8.59 5.56
C PRO A 494 -45.57 9.43 5.83
N ILE A 495 -44.49 9.15 5.10
CA ILE A 495 -43.22 9.88 5.18
C ILE A 495 -43.40 11.37 4.84
N ILE A 496 -44.36 11.73 3.96
CA ILE A 496 -44.70 13.13 3.62
C ILE A 496 -45.07 13.91 4.89
N ALA A 497 -46.01 13.39 5.68
CA ALA A 497 -46.43 14.05 6.91
C ALA A 497 -45.33 14.00 7.99
N ARG A 498 -44.57 12.90 8.09
CA ARG A 498 -43.47 12.74 9.07
C ARG A 498 -42.35 13.78 8.88
N PHE A 499 -42.05 14.16 7.63
CA PHE A 499 -40.99 15.12 7.29
C PHE A 499 -41.50 16.51 6.89
N ASP A 500 -42.81 16.76 7.04
CA ASP A 500 -43.45 18.04 6.68
C ASP A 500 -43.15 18.48 5.22
N LEU A 501 -43.27 17.56 4.26
CA LEU A 501 -43.00 17.84 2.85
C LEU A 501 -44.16 18.61 2.21
N LYS A 502 -44.21 19.93 2.44
CA LYS A 502 -45.34 20.81 2.04
C LYS A 502 -45.72 20.73 0.57
N ASP A 503 -44.73 20.65 -0.33
CA ASP A 503 -44.96 20.56 -1.79
C ASP A 503 -45.61 19.23 -2.20
N TRP A 504 -45.58 18.23 -1.32
CA TRP A 504 -46.13 16.89 -1.51
C TRP A 504 -47.36 16.63 -0.63
N MET A 505 -47.80 17.58 0.19
CA MET A 505 -49.04 17.44 0.96
C MET A 505 -50.28 17.66 0.10
N SER A 506 -51.40 17.09 0.54
CA SER A 506 -52.72 17.35 -0.06
C SER A 506 -53.04 18.85 -0.05
N GLN A 507 -53.25 19.44 -1.23
CA GLN A 507 -53.67 20.84 -1.33
C GLN A 507 -55.14 21.05 -0.96
N THR A 508 -55.92 19.98 -0.97
CA THR A 508 -57.38 20.02 -0.75
C THR A 508 -57.80 19.67 0.67
N TYR A 509 -56.91 19.07 1.48
CA TYR A 509 -57.22 18.63 2.83
C TYR A 509 -56.54 19.51 3.89
N THR A 510 -57.36 20.20 4.71
CA THR A 510 -56.89 21.13 5.75
C THR A 510 -56.92 20.56 7.17
N GLY A 511 -57.40 19.32 7.35
CA GLY A 511 -57.48 18.67 8.67
C GLY A 511 -56.11 18.23 9.22
N SER A 512 -56.11 17.64 10.42
CA SER A 512 -54.89 17.24 11.15
C SER A 512 -54.47 15.78 10.91
N ASP A 513 -55.25 14.97 10.19
CA ASP A 513 -54.97 13.56 9.93
C ASP A 513 -53.70 13.40 9.05
N PRO A 514 -52.62 12.78 9.57
CA PRO A 514 -51.35 12.65 8.84
C PRO A 514 -51.46 11.83 7.54
N LEU A 515 -52.34 10.82 7.51
CA LEU A 515 -52.50 9.97 6.32
C LEU A 515 -53.23 10.74 5.22
N LYS A 516 -54.28 11.48 5.56
CA LYS A 516 -55.02 12.31 4.59
C LYS A 516 -54.18 13.48 4.06
N ARG A 517 -53.29 14.04 4.89
CA ARG A 517 -52.28 15.02 4.46
C ARG A 517 -51.26 14.45 3.49
N SER A 518 -50.98 13.16 3.58
CA SER A 518 -49.99 12.45 2.76
C SER A 518 -50.53 11.95 1.41
N VAL A 519 -51.75 12.34 1.04
CA VAL A 519 -52.32 12.05 -0.29
C VAL A 519 -51.99 13.22 -1.23
N VAL A 520 -51.06 13.00 -2.16
CA VAL A 520 -50.73 14.01 -3.18
C VAL A 520 -51.89 14.16 -4.15
N HIS A 521 -52.50 15.34 -4.19
CA HIS A 521 -53.56 15.63 -5.15
C HIS A 521 -53.55 17.13 -5.55
N PRO A 522 -53.55 17.46 -6.85
CA PRO A 522 -53.46 16.56 -8.01
C PRO A 522 -52.03 16.08 -8.30
N LEU A 523 -51.89 14.85 -8.81
CA LEU A 523 -50.61 14.32 -9.30
C LEU A 523 -50.23 14.94 -10.66
N ALA A 524 -48.93 15.13 -10.90
CA ALA A 524 -48.43 15.54 -12.22
C ALA A 524 -48.67 14.43 -13.26
N PRO A 525 -48.83 14.76 -14.56
CA PRO A 525 -49.13 13.77 -15.59
C PRO A 525 -48.03 12.72 -15.75
N ASN A 526 -46.77 13.08 -15.50
CA ASN A 526 -45.63 12.17 -15.50
C ASN A 526 -44.57 12.61 -14.49
N TYR A 527 -43.85 11.64 -13.93
CA TYR A 527 -42.65 11.87 -13.11
C TYR A 527 -41.42 11.21 -13.72
N ARG A 528 -40.24 11.71 -13.33
CA ARG A 528 -38.96 11.01 -13.50
C ARG A 528 -38.55 10.51 -12.13
N GLY A 529 -38.15 9.24 -12.01
CA GLY A 529 -37.90 8.64 -10.72
C GLY A 529 -37.48 7.18 -10.81
N ILE A 530 -37.40 6.55 -9.64
CA ILE A 530 -37.10 5.13 -9.49
C ILE A 530 -38.40 4.34 -9.31
N GLN A 531 -38.40 3.07 -9.75
CA GLN A 531 -39.57 2.19 -9.74
C GLN A 531 -39.27 0.93 -8.94
N ARG A 532 -40.29 0.39 -8.25
CA ARG A 532 -40.16 -0.90 -7.55
C ARG A 532 -40.16 -2.05 -8.57
N GLN A 533 -39.30 -3.03 -8.37
CA GLN A 533 -39.23 -4.24 -9.18
C GLN A 533 -40.53 -5.05 -9.01
N GLY A 534 -41.09 -5.54 -10.12
CA GLY A 534 -42.30 -6.37 -10.12
C GLY A 534 -43.65 -5.63 -10.15
N THR A 535 -43.70 -4.31 -9.92
CA THR A 535 -44.97 -3.54 -9.94
C THR A 535 -45.13 -2.76 -11.25
N GLY A 536 -45.33 -3.50 -12.34
CA GLY A 536 -45.61 -2.89 -13.65
C GLY A 536 -45.78 -3.88 -14.80
N THR A 537 -47.02 -4.32 -15.01
CA THR A 537 -47.63 -4.79 -16.27
C THR A 537 -46.77 -5.69 -17.17
N ALA A 538 -47.26 -6.93 -17.36
CA ALA A 538 -46.99 -7.79 -18.49
C ALA A 538 -46.55 -7.02 -19.75
N ALA A 539 -45.25 -6.93 -19.98
CA ALA A 539 -44.69 -6.52 -21.25
C ALA A 539 -44.47 -7.80 -22.05
N ALA A 540 -45.08 -7.80 -23.24
CA ALA A 540 -45.12 -8.88 -24.20
C ALA A 540 -43.81 -9.68 -24.29
N SER A 541 -43.96 -11.00 -24.32
CA SER A 541 -42.94 -11.92 -24.82
C SER A 541 -42.34 -11.36 -26.12
N PRO A 542 -41.02 -11.41 -26.32
CA PRO A 542 -40.47 -11.16 -27.64
C PRO A 542 -41.06 -12.23 -28.56
N ALA A 543 -41.81 -11.79 -29.57
CA ALA A 543 -42.20 -12.66 -30.66
C ALA A 543 -40.92 -13.23 -31.26
N ALA A 544 -40.70 -14.53 -31.08
CA ALA A 544 -39.69 -15.28 -31.79
C ALA A 544 -40.07 -15.22 -33.27
N SER A 545 -39.32 -14.43 -34.04
CA SER A 545 -39.28 -14.54 -35.48
C SER A 545 -38.65 -15.89 -35.82
N THR A 546 -39.48 -16.85 -36.19
CA THR A 546 -39.06 -18.02 -36.95
C THR A 546 -38.66 -17.53 -38.35
N ASP A 547 -37.38 -17.24 -38.55
CA ASP A 547 -36.78 -17.31 -39.88
C ASP A 547 -36.35 -18.77 -40.09
N ASP A 548 -37.27 -19.53 -40.68
CA ASP A 548 -36.91 -20.64 -41.54
C ASP A 548 -36.29 -20.03 -42.81
N ASP A 549 -34.97 -20.17 -42.97
CA ASP A 549 -34.44 -20.45 -44.29
C ASP A 549 -33.09 -21.16 -44.20
N LYS A 550 -33.13 -22.44 -44.58
CA LYS A 550 -32.02 -23.27 -45.04
C LYS A 550 -32.29 -23.56 -46.51
N PRO A 551 -31.26 -23.67 -47.37
CA PRO A 551 -30.27 -24.75 -47.23
C PRO A 551 -28.87 -24.32 -46.79
#